data_AF-A0A4Q1ETY5-F1
#
_entry.id   AF-A0A4Q1ETY5-F1
#
_cell.length_a   1.000
_cell.length_b   1.000
_cell.length_c   1.000
_cell.angle_alpha   90.00
_cell.angle_beta   90.00
_cell.angle_gamma   90.00
#
_symmetry.space_group_name_H-M   'P 1'
#
loop_
_entity.id
_entity.type
_entity.pdbx_description
1 polymer ?
#
loop_
_entity_poly.entity_id
_entity_poly.type
_entity_poly.pdbx_seq_one_letter_code
_entity_poly.pdbx_strand_id
1 'polypeptide(L)'
;MKKIFLMLLSFVAFLQSCTNQKSEISKAKTNELMGKTIYDFKVESLDGKEINFADFKGKKILIVNTASECGFTPQYADLEKVYEQYKDKLVVIGFPANNFGGQEPGTNTEIGAFCQKNYGVTFPMAAKVSVKGDDTAPIFKFLTEKELNGVKNTSILWNFTKFLVDENGKLIDTFVSTTNPNGEAITKYLK
;
A
#
# COMPACT_ATOMS: atom_id res chain seq x y z
N MET A 1 54.24 4.83 12.73
CA MET A 1 53.37 4.35 11.62
C MET A 1 52.59 3.04 11.91
N LYS A 2 52.30 2.67 13.16
CA LYS A 2 51.53 1.43 13.49
C LYS A 2 50.14 1.65 14.12
N LYS A 3 49.75 2.90 14.41
CA LYS A 3 48.46 3.20 15.08
C LYS A 3 47.29 3.52 14.13
N ILE A 4 47.53 3.66 12.82
CA ILE A 4 46.48 3.98 11.83
C ILE A 4 45.85 2.71 11.22
N PHE A 5 46.52 1.56 11.28
CA PHE A 5 46.02 0.32 10.67
C PHE A 5 44.98 -0.42 11.53
N LEU A 6 44.93 -0.19 12.86
CA LEU A 6 43.94 -0.84 13.74
C LEU A 6 42.53 -0.23 13.67
N MET A 7 42.36 0.99 13.14
CA MET A 7 41.05 1.67 13.12
C MET A 7 40.19 1.31 11.90
N LEU A 8 40.80 0.74 10.85
CA LEU A 8 40.10 0.29 9.63
C LEU A 8 39.47 -1.11 9.78
N LEU A 9 40.03 -2.00 10.62
CA LEU A 9 39.51 -3.36 10.81
C LEU A 9 38.19 -3.40 11.60
N SER A 10 37.99 -2.49 12.56
CA SER A 10 36.75 -2.42 13.35
C SER A 10 35.56 -1.86 12.56
N PHE A 11 35.80 -1.01 11.57
CA PHE A 11 34.73 -0.38 10.77
C PHE A 11 34.11 -1.37 9.76
N VAL A 12 34.91 -2.27 9.19
CA VAL A 12 34.44 -3.31 8.26
C VAL A 12 33.57 -4.36 8.98
N ALA A 13 33.98 -4.78 10.19
CA ALA A 13 33.21 -5.73 11.00
C ALA A 13 31.85 -5.13 11.48
N PHE A 14 31.82 -3.83 11.80
CA PHE A 14 30.59 -3.15 12.20
C PHE A 14 29.59 -3.02 11.04
N LEU A 15 30.08 -2.70 9.82
CA LEU A 15 29.24 -2.66 8.61
C LEU A 15 28.68 -4.03 8.24
N GLN A 16 29.48 -5.10 8.35
CA GLN A 16 29.02 -6.48 8.09
C GLN A 16 27.99 -6.97 9.12
N SER A 17 28.11 -6.55 10.38
CA SER A 17 27.14 -6.89 11.42
C SER A 17 25.78 -6.22 11.17
N CYS A 18 25.78 -4.95 10.78
CA CYS A 18 24.55 -4.21 10.47
C CYS A 18 23.82 -4.77 9.22
N THR A 19 24.56 -5.20 8.19
CA THR A 19 23.95 -5.79 6.99
C THR A 19 23.34 -7.16 7.25
N ASN A 20 24.00 -8.01 8.05
CA ASN A 20 23.45 -9.31 8.44
C ASN A 20 22.17 -9.15 9.29
N GLN A 21 22.16 -8.22 10.24
CA GLN A 21 20.99 -7.98 11.08
C GLN A 21 19.79 -7.48 10.26
N LYS A 22 20.01 -6.61 9.26
CA LYS A 22 18.95 -6.14 8.35
C LYS A 22 18.37 -7.27 7.48
N SER A 23 19.22 -8.19 7.02
CA SER A 23 18.79 -9.36 6.24
C SER A 23 17.93 -10.33 7.06
N GLU A 24 18.33 -10.63 8.30
CA GLU A 24 17.59 -11.52 9.19
C GLU A 24 16.22 -10.94 9.59
N ILE A 25 16.14 -9.62 9.87
CA ILE A 25 14.87 -8.94 10.16
C ILE A 25 13.92 -8.98 8.95
N SER A 26 14.46 -8.80 7.73
CA SER A 26 13.66 -8.89 6.51
C SER A 26 13.10 -10.30 6.31
N LYS A 27 13.94 -11.35 6.46
CA LYS A 27 13.51 -12.75 6.35
C LYS A 27 12.47 -13.13 7.39
N ALA A 28 12.65 -12.69 8.64
CA ALA A 28 11.69 -12.97 9.71
C ALA A 28 10.31 -12.33 9.41
N LYS A 29 10.28 -11.08 8.94
CA LYS A 29 9.04 -10.43 8.50
C LYS A 29 8.40 -11.13 7.30
N THR A 30 9.18 -11.57 6.32
CA THR A 30 8.65 -12.34 5.19
C THR A 30 8.02 -13.65 5.68
N ASN A 31 8.71 -14.41 6.55
CA ASN A 31 8.19 -15.66 7.12
C ASN A 31 6.90 -15.45 7.92
N GLU A 32 6.76 -14.33 8.62
CA GLU A 32 5.52 -13.98 9.33
C GLU A 32 4.34 -13.77 8.35
N LEU A 33 4.62 -13.23 7.17
CA LEU A 33 3.59 -12.95 6.15
C LEU A 33 3.31 -14.17 5.24
N MET A 34 4.14 -15.20 5.27
CA MET A 34 3.95 -16.42 4.47
C MET A 34 2.63 -17.10 4.82
N GLY A 35 1.85 -17.45 3.78
CA GLY A 35 0.56 -18.12 3.94
C GLY A 35 -0.59 -17.22 4.42
N LYS A 36 -0.35 -15.92 4.63
CA LYS A 36 -1.42 -14.95 4.87
C LYS A 36 -2.19 -14.64 3.59
N THR A 37 -3.42 -14.19 3.77
CA THR A 37 -4.29 -13.60 2.76
C THR A 37 -4.49 -12.12 3.06
N ILE A 38 -5.17 -11.37 2.17
CA ILE A 38 -5.53 -9.98 2.47
C ILE A 38 -6.36 -9.86 3.76
N TYR A 39 -7.10 -10.90 4.13
CA TYR A 39 -8.03 -10.89 5.26
C TYR A 39 -7.34 -11.00 6.62
N ASP A 40 -6.03 -11.28 6.65
CA ASP A 40 -5.24 -11.30 7.88
C ASP A 40 -4.72 -9.91 8.28
N PHE A 41 -4.96 -8.88 7.44
CA PHE A 41 -4.50 -7.52 7.68
C PHE A 41 -5.55 -6.67 8.41
N LYS A 42 -5.05 -5.88 9.35
CA LYS A 42 -5.77 -4.82 10.05
C LYS A 42 -4.91 -3.56 9.94
N VAL A 43 -5.53 -2.44 9.60
CA VAL A 43 -4.84 -1.16 9.48
C VAL A 43 -5.64 -0.08 10.20
N GLU A 44 -4.94 0.96 10.67
CA GLU A 44 -5.59 2.13 11.23
C GLU A 44 -6.28 2.93 10.11
N SER A 45 -7.45 3.52 10.38
CA SER A 45 -8.13 4.48 9.52
C SER A 45 -7.68 5.93 9.79
N LEU A 46 -8.07 6.87 8.93
CA LEU A 46 -7.79 8.30 9.14
C LEU A 46 -8.32 8.85 10.48
N ASP A 47 -9.39 8.28 11.02
CA ASP A 47 -9.99 8.68 12.30
C ASP A 47 -9.51 7.85 13.51
N GLY A 48 -8.48 7.02 13.33
CA GLY A 48 -7.86 6.23 14.40
C GLY A 48 -8.62 4.94 14.77
N LYS A 49 -9.62 4.55 13.97
CA LYS A 49 -10.31 3.27 14.11
C LYS A 49 -9.55 2.17 13.35
N GLU A 50 -10.04 0.94 13.43
CA GLU A 50 -9.49 -0.20 12.71
C GLU A 50 -10.28 -0.46 11.41
N ILE A 51 -9.57 -0.62 10.30
CA ILE A 51 -10.07 -1.26 9.08
C ILE A 51 -9.59 -2.71 9.11
N ASN A 52 -10.53 -3.61 9.42
CA ASN A 52 -10.28 -5.04 9.43
C ASN A 52 -10.63 -5.64 8.06
N PHE A 53 -9.64 -6.10 7.30
CA PHE A 53 -9.88 -6.59 5.94
C PHE A 53 -10.78 -7.83 5.91
N ALA A 54 -10.81 -8.62 6.98
CA ALA A 54 -11.71 -9.77 7.10
C ALA A 54 -13.19 -9.41 6.97
N ASP A 55 -13.57 -8.17 7.27
CA ASP A 55 -14.95 -7.68 7.18
C ASP A 55 -15.41 -7.53 5.71
N PHE A 56 -14.47 -7.54 4.75
CA PHE A 56 -14.73 -7.43 3.32
C PHE A 56 -14.68 -8.78 2.57
N LYS A 57 -14.69 -9.91 3.30
CA LYS A 57 -14.76 -11.24 2.69
C LYS A 57 -15.95 -11.38 1.74
N GLY A 58 -15.72 -12.02 0.59
CA GLY A 58 -16.74 -12.18 -0.44
C GLY A 58 -16.91 -10.98 -1.37
N LYS A 59 -16.19 -9.87 -1.14
CA LYS A 59 -16.10 -8.73 -2.07
C LYS A 59 -14.69 -8.66 -2.66
N LYS A 60 -14.62 -8.13 -3.88
CA LYS A 60 -13.36 -7.64 -4.44
C LYS A 60 -12.89 -6.42 -3.66
N ILE A 61 -11.57 -6.25 -3.56
CA ILE A 61 -10.98 -5.09 -2.87
C ILE A 61 -10.01 -4.39 -3.82
N LEU A 62 -10.23 -3.10 -4.07
CA LEU A 62 -9.33 -2.25 -4.83
C LEU A 62 -8.54 -1.36 -3.86
N ILE A 63 -7.29 -1.71 -3.63
CA ILE A 63 -6.38 -1.01 -2.73
C ILE A 63 -5.57 0.01 -3.55
N VAL A 64 -5.52 1.27 -3.12
CA VAL A 64 -4.87 2.35 -3.87
C VAL A 64 -3.97 3.18 -2.97
N ASN A 65 -2.70 3.36 -3.32
CA ASN A 65 -1.86 4.34 -2.63
C ASN A 65 -2.19 5.75 -3.15
N THR A 66 -2.58 6.67 -2.29
CA THR A 66 -3.12 7.98 -2.69
C THR A 66 -2.25 9.15 -2.20
N ALA A 67 -2.49 10.31 -2.80
CA ALA A 67 -1.83 11.57 -2.48
C ALA A 67 -2.79 12.74 -2.78
N SER A 68 -2.80 13.81 -1.97
CA SER A 68 -3.65 15.00 -2.16
C SER A 68 -3.05 16.04 -3.11
N GLU A 69 -1.72 16.10 -3.23
CA GLU A 69 -1.00 17.11 -4.02
C GLU A 69 -0.33 16.48 -5.27
N CYS A 70 -1.03 15.53 -5.89
CA CYS A 70 -0.56 14.80 -7.07
C CYS A 70 -1.33 15.19 -8.35
N GLY A 71 -0.68 15.11 -9.52
CA GLY A 71 -1.38 15.26 -10.81
C GLY A 71 -2.48 14.22 -11.08
N PHE A 72 -2.45 13.08 -10.36
CA PHE A 72 -3.48 12.04 -10.43
C PHE A 72 -4.56 12.16 -9.35
N THR A 73 -4.49 13.17 -8.47
CA THR A 73 -5.50 13.41 -7.42
C THR A 73 -6.94 13.46 -7.92
N PRO A 74 -7.24 14.00 -9.13
CA PRO A 74 -8.59 13.94 -9.67
C PRO A 74 -9.19 12.53 -9.80
N GLN A 75 -8.37 11.47 -9.80
CA GLN A 75 -8.86 10.09 -9.81
C GLN A 75 -9.67 9.69 -8.57
N TYR A 76 -9.62 10.45 -7.45
CA TYR A 76 -10.55 10.24 -6.34
C TYR A 76 -12.02 10.25 -6.80
N ALA A 77 -12.38 11.12 -7.76
CA ALA A 77 -13.75 11.16 -8.31
C ALA A 77 -14.11 9.87 -9.06
N ASP A 78 -13.20 9.34 -9.88
CA ASP A 78 -13.45 8.08 -10.60
C ASP A 78 -13.41 6.86 -9.67
N LEU A 79 -12.60 6.90 -8.60
CA LEU A 79 -12.58 5.88 -7.54
C LEU A 79 -13.91 5.86 -6.78
N GLU A 80 -14.43 7.03 -6.41
CA GLU A 80 -15.72 7.16 -5.74
C GLU A 80 -16.85 6.65 -6.65
N LYS A 81 -16.81 7.00 -7.93
CA LYS A 81 -17.79 6.54 -8.92
C LYS A 81 -17.80 5.01 -9.07
N VAL A 82 -16.64 4.38 -9.23
CA VAL A 82 -16.58 2.91 -9.35
C VAL A 82 -16.95 2.23 -8.03
N TYR A 83 -16.61 2.83 -6.89
CA TYR A 83 -17.02 2.34 -5.58
C TYR A 83 -18.54 2.34 -5.45
N GLU A 84 -19.20 3.48 -5.67
CA GLU A 84 -20.66 3.58 -5.55
C GLU A 84 -21.39 2.67 -6.54
N GLN A 85 -20.89 2.56 -7.77
CA GLN A 85 -21.49 1.71 -8.79
C GLN A 85 -21.43 0.22 -8.44
N TYR A 86 -20.37 -0.23 -7.78
CA TYR A 86 -20.12 -1.64 -7.52
C TYR A 86 -20.07 -1.99 -6.03
N LYS A 87 -20.55 -1.15 -5.12
CA LYS A 87 -20.41 -1.33 -3.65
C LYS A 87 -20.92 -2.67 -3.09
N ASP A 88 -21.85 -3.31 -3.79
CA ASP A 88 -22.32 -4.65 -3.42
C ASP A 88 -21.26 -5.74 -3.67
N LYS A 89 -20.35 -5.52 -4.63
CA LYS A 89 -19.29 -6.45 -5.05
C LYS A 89 -17.86 -5.95 -4.77
N LEU A 90 -17.66 -4.66 -4.58
CA LEU A 90 -16.36 -3.99 -4.50
C LEU A 90 -16.26 -3.13 -3.24
N VAL A 91 -15.09 -3.18 -2.60
CA VAL A 91 -14.64 -2.17 -1.63
C VAL A 91 -13.40 -1.48 -2.18
N VAL A 92 -13.41 -0.16 -2.24
CA VAL A 92 -12.19 0.64 -2.51
C VAL A 92 -11.57 0.99 -1.16
N ILE A 93 -10.25 0.91 -1.02
CA ILE A 93 -9.55 1.36 0.19
C ILE A 93 -8.37 2.23 -0.20
N GLY A 94 -8.42 3.50 0.20
CA GLY A 94 -7.35 4.46 -0.04
C GLY A 94 -6.28 4.43 1.06
N PHE A 95 -5.03 4.47 0.65
CA PHE A 95 -3.85 4.49 1.53
C PHE A 95 -3.01 5.72 1.23
N PRO A 96 -3.20 6.83 1.96
CA PRO A 96 -2.38 8.02 1.81
C PRO A 96 -0.90 7.68 2.02
N ALA A 97 -0.04 8.16 1.14
CA ALA A 97 1.39 7.84 1.16
C ALA A 97 2.24 9.04 0.74
N ASN A 98 3.17 9.45 1.60
CA ASN A 98 4.04 10.61 1.32
C ASN A 98 5.36 10.22 0.60
N ASN A 99 5.47 8.98 0.12
CA ASN A 99 6.71 8.44 -0.44
C ASN A 99 7.12 9.07 -1.78
N PHE A 100 6.20 9.69 -2.51
CA PHE A 100 6.41 10.15 -3.88
C PHE A 100 6.26 11.67 -3.97
N GLY A 101 7.39 12.36 -4.09
CA GLY A 101 7.44 13.82 -4.26
C GLY A 101 6.93 14.62 -3.06
N GLY A 102 6.74 14.01 -1.89
CA GLY A 102 6.19 14.70 -0.73
C GLY A 102 4.73 15.17 -0.91
N GLN A 103 3.96 14.50 -1.78
CA GLN A 103 2.63 14.93 -2.23
C GLN A 103 1.47 14.58 -1.29
N GLU A 104 1.76 14.09 -0.08
CA GLU A 104 0.78 13.85 0.97
C GLU A 104 1.31 14.36 2.33
N PRO A 105 1.61 15.67 2.45
CA PRO A 105 2.28 16.23 3.63
C PRO A 105 1.36 16.28 4.85
N GLY A 106 0.05 16.42 4.64
CA GLY A 106 -0.94 16.62 5.70
C GLY A 106 -1.09 15.49 6.71
N THR A 107 -1.68 15.79 7.85
CA THR A 107 -2.09 14.84 8.88
C THR A 107 -3.31 14.01 8.44
N ASN A 108 -3.60 12.90 9.13
CA ASN A 108 -4.76 12.07 8.80
C ASN A 108 -6.08 12.87 8.78
N THR A 109 -6.26 13.80 9.72
CA THR A 109 -7.44 14.68 9.76
C THR A 109 -7.53 15.60 8.56
N GLU A 110 -6.41 16.23 8.16
CA GLU A 110 -6.36 17.12 7.00
C GLU A 110 -6.60 16.35 5.69
N ILE A 111 -6.04 15.15 5.56
CA ILE A 111 -6.24 14.27 4.41
C ILE A 111 -7.72 13.88 4.29
N GLY A 112 -8.34 13.45 5.39
CA GLY A 112 -9.76 13.08 5.38
C GLY A 112 -10.66 14.24 4.99
N ALA A 113 -10.40 15.43 5.55
CA ALA A 113 -11.11 16.65 5.19
C ALA A 113 -10.92 17.01 3.71
N PHE A 114 -9.70 16.86 3.17
CA PHE A 114 -9.41 17.09 1.76
C PHE A 114 -10.20 16.15 0.84
N CYS A 115 -10.14 14.83 1.10
CA CYS A 115 -10.84 13.82 0.29
C CYS A 115 -12.35 14.05 0.28
N GLN A 116 -12.94 14.32 1.46
CA GLN A 116 -14.38 14.56 1.58
C GLN A 116 -14.79 15.87 0.91
N LYS A 117 -14.10 16.98 1.17
CA LYS A 117 -14.47 18.31 0.69
C LYS A 117 -14.36 18.44 -0.83
N ASN A 118 -13.32 17.85 -1.43
CA ASN A 118 -13.02 18.06 -2.84
C ASN A 118 -13.58 16.98 -3.76
N TYR A 119 -13.78 15.76 -3.25
CA TYR A 119 -14.15 14.60 -4.08
C TYR A 119 -15.32 13.79 -3.54
N GLY A 120 -15.83 14.11 -2.35
CA GLY A 120 -16.96 13.39 -1.75
C GLY A 120 -16.66 11.93 -1.42
N VAL A 121 -15.38 11.59 -1.17
CA VAL A 121 -14.95 10.21 -0.92
C VAL A 121 -15.74 9.59 0.24
N THR A 122 -16.42 8.47 -0.02
CA THR A 122 -17.14 7.69 0.99
C THR A 122 -16.53 6.33 1.26
N PHE A 123 -15.61 5.87 0.39
CA PHE A 123 -14.90 4.62 0.61
C PHE A 123 -13.91 4.71 1.79
N PRO A 124 -13.59 3.58 2.46
CA PRO A 124 -12.65 3.56 3.57
C PRO A 124 -11.27 4.14 3.23
N MET A 125 -10.75 4.96 4.14
CA MET A 125 -9.42 5.55 4.04
C MET A 125 -8.57 5.13 5.24
N ALA A 126 -7.44 4.49 4.96
CA ALA A 126 -6.44 4.15 5.96
C ALA A 126 -5.70 5.41 6.46
N ALA A 127 -5.11 5.30 7.64
CA ALA A 127 -4.08 6.23 8.10
C ALA A 127 -2.92 6.27 7.09
N LYS A 128 -2.19 7.40 7.09
CA LYS A 128 -1.02 7.56 6.23
C LYS A 128 0.05 6.53 6.57
N VAL A 129 0.55 5.80 5.55
CA VAL A 129 1.58 4.75 5.70
C VAL A 129 2.68 4.89 4.65
N SER A 130 3.83 4.27 4.89
CA SER A 130 4.86 4.09 3.87
C SER A 130 4.52 2.91 2.97
N VAL A 131 4.59 3.12 1.65
CA VAL A 131 4.36 2.08 0.64
C VAL A 131 5.64 1.72 -0.13
N LYS A 132 6.77 2.36 0.21
CA LYS A 132 8.05 2.17 -0.46
C LYS A 132 9.21 2.48 0.48
N GLY A 133 10.23 1.61 0.46
CA GLY A 133 11.42 1.74 1.29
C GLY A 133 11.47 0.71 2.41
N ASP A 134 12.44 0.84 3.31
CA ASP A 134 12.65 -0.11 4.40
C ASP A 134 11.48 -0.14 5.41
N ASP A 135 10.75 0.97 5.50
CA ASP A 135 9.59 1.19 6.37
C ASP A 135 8.25 0.83 5.72
N THR A 136 8.26 0.21 4.54
CA THR A 136 7.04 -0.21 3.82
C THR A 136 6.13 -1.03 4.74
N ALA A 137 4.86 -0.62 4.81
CA ALA A 137 3.85 -1.28 5.62
C ALA A 137 3.68 -2.76 5.21
N PRO A 138 3.45 -3.69 6.16
CA PRO A 138 3.36 -5.12 5.88
C PRO A 138 2.35 -5.49 4.78
N ILE A 139 1.20 -4.81 4.73
CA ILE A 139 0.19 -5.03 3.69
C ILE A 139 0.74 -4.73 2.28
N PHE A 140 1.54 -3.67 2.12
CA PHE A 140 2.15 -3.34 0.83
C PHE A 140 3.29 -4.29 0.47
N LYS A 141 4.02 -4.84 1.44
CA LYS A 141 4.96 -5.96 1.18
C LYS A 141 4.21 -7.17 0.62
N PHE A 142 3.14 -7.59 1.27
CA PHE A 142 2.28 -8.67 0.76
C PHE A 142 1.80 -8.39 -0.67
N LEU A 143 1.23 -7.21 -0.92
CA LEU A 143 0.72 -6.83 -2.24
C LEU A 143 1.79 -6.76 -3.34
N THR A 144 3.05 -6.50 -2.99
CA THR A 144 4.12 -6.25 -3.96
C THR A 144 5.08 -7.41 -4.17
N GLU A 145 5.15 -8.37 -3.24
CA GLU A 145 6.11 -9.48 -3.30
C GLU A 145 5.42 -10.79 -3.74
N LYS A 146 5.86 -11.36 -4.86
CA LYS A 146 5.30 -12.60 -5.45
C LYS A 146 5.29 -13.76 -4.46
N GLU A 147 6.32 -13.85 -3.62
CA GLU A 147 6.44 -14.93 -2.63
C GLU A 147 5.32 -14.87 -1.58
N LEU A 148 4.78 -13.68 -1.34
CA LEU A 148 3.69 -13.44 -0.39
C LEU A 148 2.32 -13.47 -1.06
N ASN A 149 2.13 -12.77 -2.19
CA ASN A 149 0.82 -12.75 -2.88
C ASN A 149 0.57 -13.94 -3.82
N GLY A 150 1.59 -14.73 -4.15
CA GLY A 150 1.50 -15.90 -5.02
C GLY A 150 1.27 -15.61 -6.51
N VAL A 151 1.36 -14.34 -6.94
CA VAL A 151 0.97 -13.89 -8.30
C VAL A 151 2.14 -13.21 -9.00
N LYS A 152 2.58 -12.03 -8.53
CA LYS A 152 3.64 -11.26 -9.18
C LYS A 152 4.36 -10.28 -8.26
N ASN A 153 5.58 -9.93 -8.66
CA ASN A 153 6.29 -8.81 -8.06
C ASN A 153 5.77 -7.50 -8.68
N THR A 154 5.55 -6.49 -7.86
CA THR A 154 5.06 -5.17 -8.29
C THR A 154 5.87 -4.06 -7.65
N SER A 155 6.46 -3.19 -8.48
CA SER A 155 7.10 -1.96 -7.99
C SER A 155 6.11 -0.81 -8.02
N ILE A 156 5.87 -0.15 -6.88
CA ILE A 156 5.09 1.09 -6.82
C ILE A 156 5.98 2.24 -7.31
N LEU A 157 5.74 2.69 -8.53
CA LEU A 157 6.54 3.73 -9.17
C LEU A 157 6.07 5.13 -8.81
N TRP A 158 4.78 5.30 -8.49
CA TRP A 158 4.18 6.59 -8.18
C TRP A 158 2.88 6.47 -7.37
N ASN A 159 2.31 7.61 -7.00
CA ASN A 159 0.97 7.72 -6.43
C ASN A 159 -0.08 7.12 -7.37
N PHE A 160 -1.20 6.64 -6.82
CA PHE A 160 -2.32 6.04 -7.52
C PHE A 160 -2.02 4.70 -8.23
N THR A 161 -1.05 3.92 -7.73
CA THR A 161 -0.96 2.50 -8.10
C THR A 161 -2.11 1.74 -7.43
N LYS A 162 -2.75 0.82 -8.15
CA LYS A 162 -3.93 0.09 -7.67
C LYS A 162 -3.66 -1.40 -7.65
N PHE A 163 -4.15 -2.09 -6.63
CA PHE A 163 -4.07 -3.54 -6.48
C PHE A 163 -5.49 -4.07 -6.37
N LEU A 164 -5.90 -4.95 -7.28
CA LEU A 164 -7.21 -5.58 -7.23
C LEU A 164 -7.08 -6.97 -6.64
N VAL A 165 -7.84 -7.23 -5.59
CA VAL A 165 -7.90 -8.50 -4.86
C VAL A 165 -9.28 -9.13 -5.07
N ASP A 166 -9.33 -10.46 -5.22
CA ASP A 166 -10.55 -11.23 -5.38
C ASP A 166 -11.31 -11.46 -4.05
N GLU A 167 -12.48 -12.09 -4.16
CA GLU A 167 -13.38 -12.45 -3.07
C GLU A 167 -12.82 -13.50 -2.10
N ASN A 168 -11.69 -14.12 -2.46
CA ASN A 168 -10.96 -15.08 -1.64
C ASN A 168 -9.69 -14.46 -1.03
N GLY A 169 -9.48 -13.16 -1.23
CA GLY A 169 -8.36 -12.43 -0.65
C GLY A 169 -7.04 -12.60 -1.41
N LYS A 170 -7.08 -13.04 -2.67
CA LYS A 170 -5.90 -13.22 -3.54
C LYS A 170 -5.77 -12.07 -4.53
N LEU A 171 -4.54 -11.61 -4.76
CA LEU A 171 -4.25 -10.60 -5.78
C LEU A 171 -4.70 -11.11 -7.17
N ILE A 172 -5.42 -10.28 -7.91
CA ILE A 172 -5.76 -10.51 -9.32
C ILE A 172 -4.71 -9.82 -10.19
N ASP A 173 -4.57 -8.51 -10.04
CA ASP A 173 -3.72 -7.69 -10.89
C ASP A 173 -3.34 -6.36 -10.21
N THR A 174 -2.43 -5.64 -10.84
CA THR A 174 -1.99 -4.32 -10.41
C THR A 174 -2.00 -3.35 -11.58
N PHE A 175 -2.39 -2.11 -11.30
CA PHE A 175 -2.60 -1.08 -12.30
C PHE A 175 -1.77 0.15 -11.96
N VAL A 176 -1.09 0.67 -12.97
CA VAL A 176 -0.23 1.85 -12.82
C VAL A 176 -1.06 3.13 -12.66
N SER A 177 -0.41 4.21 -12.27
CA SER A 177 -1.04 5.51 -11.99
C SER A 177 -1.95 6.01 -13.10
N THR A 178 -1.56 5.83 -14.36
CA THR A 178 -2.32 6.31 -15.53
C THR A 178 -3.55 5.46 -15.85
N THR A 179 -3.73 4.29 -15.23
CA THR A 179 -4.94 3.49 -15.42
C THR A 179 -6.14 4.17 -14.77
N ASN A 180 -7.15 4.49 -15.58
CA ASN A 180 -8.43 5.02 -15.11
C ASN A 180 -9.13 3.98 -14.20
N PRO A 181 -9.45 4.30 -12.94
CA PRO A 181 -10.07 3.36 -12.02
C PRO A 181 -11.48 2.92 -12.41
N ASN A 182 -12.21 3.74 -13.16
CA ASN A 182 -13.52 3.41 -13.72
C ASN A 182 -13.45 2.92 -15.19
N GLY A 183 -12.24 2.66 -15.70
CA GLY A 183 -12.02 2.14 -17.05
C GLY A 183 -12.22 0.64 -17.17
N GLU A 184 -12.26 0.14 -18.41
CA GLU A 184 -12.47 -1.29 -18.71
C GLU A 184 -11.38 -2.19 -18.11
N ALA A 185 -10.15 -1.70 -18.00
CA ALA A 185 -9.03 -2.44 -17.41
C ALA A 185 -9.34 -2.99 -16.01
N ILE A 186 -10.13 -2.26 -15.22
CA ILE A 186 -10.56 -2.65 -13.87
C ILE A 186 -12.01 -3.15 -13.89
N THR A 187 -12.92 -2.42 -14.52
CA THR A 187 -14.37 -2.75 -14.45
C THR A 187 -14.74 -4.08 -15.10
N LYS A 188 -13.92 -4.63 -16.02
CA LYS A 188 -14.14 -5.99 -16.55
C LYS A 188 -14.15 -7.09 -15.49
N TYR A 189 -13.52 -6.86 -14.33
CA TYR A 189 -13.52 -7.80 -13.20
C TYR A 189 -14.75 -7.64 -12.29
N LEU A 190 -15.57 -6.59 -12.50
CA LEU A 190 -16.68 -6.22 -11.62
C LEU A 190 -18.07 -6.51 -12.24
N LYS A 191 -18.10 -6.74 -13.56
CA LYS A 191 -19.30 -7.06 -14.33
C LYS A 191 -19.78 -8.48 -14.02
#